data_AF-A0A6G4AAB8-F1
#
_entry.id   AF-A0A6G4AAB8-F1
#
_cell.length_a   1.000
_cell.length_b   1.000
_cell.length_c   1.000
_cell.angle_alpha   90.00
_cell.angle_beta   90.00
_cell.angle_gamma   90.00
#
_symmetry.space_group_name_H-M   'P 1'
#
loop_
_entity.id
_entity.type
_entity.pdbx_description
1 polymer ?
#
loop_
_entity_poly.entity_id
_entity_poly.type
_entity_poly.pdbx_seq_one_letter_code
_entity_poly.pdbx_strand_id
1 'polypeptide(L)'
;MSGRDAPAPGEPASRAGTWPGRSAAAPVRHTAAVVADRFDRVTWRDTYEQSAGLREVAEELNGRHDHATDLLTDVFLAAYKVGPRLRERAEMAPSRLVNHQVVSALVESPEFAELRRETAGDPYAAAMAVLAQAAAVRGMLERSRAAQERAERASRARQDADDAAATADEALQRAADETDGDGTVPGPATDSVRQAIDAAEAAQAA
;
A
#
# COMPACT_ATOMS: atom_id res chain seq x y z
N MET A 1 46.92 49.74 -50.14
CA MET A 1 47.67 49.57 -48.88
C MET A 1 47.39 48.18 -48.37
N SER A 2 48.44 47.38 -48.26
CA SER A 2 48.44 46.02 -47.75
C SER A 2 48.03 45.96 -46.27
N GLY A 3 47.42 44.85 -45.90
CA GLY A 3 47.24 44.41 -44.51
C GLY A 3 46.67 42.99 -44.51
N ARG A 4 47.54 42.00 -44.77
CA ARG A 4 47.28 40.58 -44.47
C ARG A 4 47.36 40.41 -42.96
N ASP A 5 46.49 39.58 -42.39
CA ASP A 5 46.88 38.46 -41.51
C ASP A 5 45.71 37.49 -41.30
N ALA A 6 46.01 36.21 -41.52
CA ALA A 6 45.32 34.99 -41.10
C ALA A 6 46.45 33.98 -40.78
N PRO A 7 46.35 32.97 -39.88
CA PRO A 7 45.21 32.04 -39.77
C PRO A 7 44.88 31.41 -38.37
N ALA A 8 43.74 30.70 -38.32
CA ALA A 8 43.19 29.54 -37.53
C ALA A 8 43.99 28.85 -36.38
N PRO A 9 43.48 27.80 -35.65
CA PRO A 9 42.12 27.28 -35.36
C PRO A 9 41.86 27.04 -33.82
N GLY A 10 40.63 26.64 -33.43
CA GLY A 10 40.38 26.15 -32.05
C GLY A 10 38.90 25.85 -31.74
N GLU A 11 38.42 24.67 -32.13
CA GLU A 11 37.29 23.95 -31.49
C GLU A 11 37.81 23.20 -30.24
N PRO A 12 36.98 22.48 -29.44
CA PRO A 12 35.62 22.70 -28.93
C PRO A 12 35.52 22.37 -27.41
N ALA A 13 34.30 22.44 -26.85
CA ALA A 13 33.82 21.70 -25.68
C ALA A 13 34.45 21.92 -24.28
N SER A 14 33.64 22.45 -23.35
CA SER A 14 33.25 21.74 -22.11
C SER A 14 32.27 22.62 -21.32
N ARG A 15 31.00 22.21 -21.21
CA ARG A 15 30.49 21.46 -20.05
C ARG A 15 30.81 22.17 -18.72
N ALA A 16 29.82 22.90 -18.22
CA ALA A 16 29.29 22.73 -16.86
C ALA A 16 28.32 23.89 -16.57
N GLY A 17 27.10 23.76 -17.08
CA GLY A 17 25.96 24.60 -16.69
C GLY A 17 24.71 23.76 -16.46
N THR A 18 24.86 22.46 -16.18
CA THR A 18 23.79 21.67 -15.59
C THR A 18 23.96 21.83 -14.09
N TRP A 19 22.93 22.32 -13.41
CA TRP A 19 22.56 22.15 -11.99
C TRP A 19 21.75 23.40 -11.63
N PRO A 20 20.42 23.28 -11.68
CA PRO A 20 19.75 23.24 -10.40
C PRO A 20 19.17 21.84 -10.24
N GLY A 21 19.74 21.13 -9.27
CA GLY A 21 19.02 20.05 -8.62
C GLY A 21 17.67 20.61 -8.21
N ARG A 22 16.64 20.26 -8.98
CA ARG A 22 15.34 20.04 -8.39
C ARG A 22 15.62 19.02 -7.29
N SER A 23 15.74 19.51 -6.06
CA SER A 23 15.24 18.76 -4.93
C SER A 23 13.85 18.33 -5.34
N ALA A 24 13.74 17.11 -5.86
CA ALA A 24 12.51 16.38 -5.88
C ALA A 24 12.21 16.17 -4.40
N ALA A 25 11.65 17.20 -3.76
CA ALA A 25 10.96 17.04 -2.50
C ALA A 25 10.05 15.85 -2.75
N ALA A 26 10.24 14.78 -1.96
CA ALA A 26 9.41 13.60 -2.06
C ALA A 26 7.95 14.08 -2.14
N PRO A 27 7.15 13.60 -3.11
CA PRO A 27 5.81 14.10 -3.30
C PRO A 27 5.08 14.06 -1.96
N VAL A 28 4.49 15.19 -1.57
CA VAL A 28 3.75 15.30 -0.31
C VAL A 28 2.69 14.22 -0.33
N ARG A 29 2.82 13.25 0.57
CA ARG A 29 1.89 12.13 0.64
C ARG A 29 0.70 12.51 1.50
N HIS A 30 -0.50 12.35 0.94
CA HIS A 30 -1.73 12.75 1.60
C HIS A 30 -2.26 11.67 2.53
N THR A 31 -2.91 12.10 3.61
CA THR A 31 -3.55 11.20 4.57
C THR A 31 -5.05 11.03 4.38
N ALA A 32 -5.70 12.01 3.74
CA ALA A 32 -7.12 11.98 3.40
C ALA A 32 -7.32 11.55 1.94
N ALA A 33 -8.21 10.61 1.69
CA ALA A 33 -8.55 10.14 0.34
C ALA A 33 -9.45 11.16 -0.40
N VAL A 34 -10.35 11.85 0.30
CA VAL A 34 -11.25 12.84 -0.31
C VAL A 34 -10.61 14.23 -0.27
N VAL A 35 -10.68 14.95 -1.40
CA VAL A 35 -10.23 16.34 -1.46
C VAL A 35 -11.22 17.24 -0.72
N ALA A 36 -10.76 17.84 0.37
CA ALA A 36 -11.55 18.74 1.21
C ALA A 36 -10.83 20.06 1.50
N ASP A 37 -11.59 21.14 1.48
CA ASP A 37 -11.16 22.47 1.90
C ASP A 37 -11.32 22.67 3.41
N ARG A 38 -11.15 23.91 3.88
CA ARG A 38 -11.25 24.23 5.30
C ARG A 38 -12.69 24.17 5.82
N PHE A 39 -13.68 24.59 5.01
CA PHE A 39 -15.07 24.60 5.41
C PHE A 39 -15.60 23.18 5.53
N ASP A 40 -15.26 22.33 4.57
CA ASP A 40 -15.55 20.89 4.62
C ASP A 40 -15.09 20.26 5.95
N ARG A 41 -13.86 20.58 6.38
CA ARG A 41 -13.29 20.05 7.63
C ARG A 41 -13.96 20.61 8.88
N VAL A 42 -14.36 21.87 8.85
CA VAL A 42 -15.13 22.50 9.94
C VAL A 42 -16.50 21.83 10.06
N THR A 43 -17.20 21.65 8.93
CA THR A 43 -18.49 20.95 8.89
C THR A 43 -18.39 19.54 9.46
N TRP A 44 -17.35 18.78 9.06
CA TRP A 44 -17.10 17.46 9.63
C TRP A 44 -16.89 17.52 11.14
N ARG A 45 -15.98 18.38 11.62
CA ARG A 45 -15.67 18.48 13.05
C ARG A 45 -16.91 18.81 13.86
N ASP A 46 -17.65 19.84 13.45
CA ASP A 46 -18.82 20.30 14.19
C ASP A 46 -19.93 19.22 14.20
N THR A 47 -20.09 18.48 13.10
CA THR A 47 -21.05 17.36 13.01
C THR A 47 -20.61 16.17 13.86
N TYR A 48 -19.32 15.82 13.82
CA TYR A 48 -18.73 14.75 14.62
C TYR A 48 -18.83 15.03 16.12
N GLU A 49 -18.63 16.28 16.54
CA GLU A 49 -18.80 16.73 17.93
C GLU A 49 -20.26 16.66 18.40
N GLN A 50 -21.23 16.78 17.49
CA GLN A 50 -22.66 16.71 17.83
C GLN A 50 -23.24 15.29 17.78
N SER A 51 -22.62 14.37 17.05
CA SER A 51 -23.15 13.02 16.86
C SER A 51 -22.48 11.96 17.74
N ALA A 52 -23.20 11.48 18.76
CA ALA A 52 -22.74 10.36 19.59
C ALA A 52 -22.53 9.08 18.77
N GLY A 53 -23.43 8.78 17.83
CA GLY A 53 -23.30 7.59 16.98
C GLY A 53 -22.03 7.59 16.13
N LEU A 54 -21.61 8.76 15.60
CA LEU A 54 -20.35 8.84 14.84
C LEU A 54 -19.14 8.56 15.74
N ARG A 55 -19.16 9.04 16.98
CA ARG A 55 -18.11 8.78 17.96
C ARG A 55 -18.06 7.32 18.38
N GLU A 56 -19.21 6.69 18.62
CA GLU A 56 -19.29 5.25 18.94
C GLU A 56 -18.72 4.39 17.81
N VAL A 57 -19.08 4.69 16.55
CA VAL A 57 -18.52 3.98 15.39
C VAL A 57 -17.01 4.24 15.27
N ALA A 58 -16.55 5.47 15.51
CA ALA A 58 -15.13 5.79 15.49
C ALA A 58 -14.35 5.05 16.56
N GLU A 59 -14.85 5.01 17.79
CA GLU A 59 -14.23 4.29 18.92
C GLU A 59 -14.15 2.79 18.61
N GLU A 60 -15.24 2.19 18.12
CA GLU A 60 -15.23 0.77 17.76
C GLU A 60 -14.19 0.47 16.68
N LEU A 61 -14.17 1.26 15.60
CA LEU A 61 -13.25 1.02 14.49
C LEU A 61 -11.79 1.28 14.89
N ASN A 62 -11.51 2.33 15.66
CA ASN A 62 -10.17 2.64 16.16
C ASN A 62 -9.63 1.55 17.10
N GLY A 63 -10.50 0.80 17.78
CA GLY A 63 -10.08 -0.34 18.59
C GLY A 63 -9.47 -1.50 17.79
N ARG A 64 -9.65 -1.52 16.46
CA ARG A 64 -9.22 -2.63 15.59
C ARG A 64 -8.42 -2.19 14.36
N HIS A 65 -8.53 -0.92 13.97
CA HIS A 65 -7.96 -0.39 12.74
C HIS A 65 -7.35 0.98 13.00
N ASP A 66 -6.08 1.12 12.62
CA ASP A 66 -5.40 2.41 12.67
C ASP A 66 -6.10 3.42 11.75
N HIS A 67 -6.18 4.66 12.20
CA HIS A 67 -6.66 5.79 11.40
C HIS A 67 -8.12 5.67 10.95
N ALA A 68 -8.97 4.98 11.72
CA ALA A 68 -10.38 4.84 11.40
C ALA A 68 -11.13 6.19 11.43
N THR A 69 -10.73 7.13 12.27
CA THR A 69 -11.32 8.49 12.25
C THR A 69 -11.05 9.22 10.93
N ASP A 70 -9.86 9.05 10.34
CA ASP A 70 -9.54 9.61 9.02
C ASP A 70 -10.44 8.98 7.94
N LEU A 71 -10.67 7.66 8.02
CA LEU A 71 -11.59 6.95 7.14
C LEU A 71 -13.03 7.48 7.26
N LEU A 72 -13.55 7.65 8.48
CA LEU A 72 -14.89 8.19 8.69
C LEU A 72 -15.03 9.62 8.18
N THR A 73 -13.96 10.42 8.32
CA THR A 73 -13.89 11.76 7.74
C THR A 73 -14.03 11.69 6.21
N ASP A 74 -13.30 10.80 5.55
CA ASP A 74 -13.38 10.62 4.10
C ASP A 74 -14.76 10.10 3.65
N VAL A 75 -15.36 9.14 4.36
CA VAL A 75 -16.71 8.63 4.06
C VAL A 75 -17.76 9.74 4.20
N PHE A 76 -17.68 10.55 5.27
CA PHE A 76 -18.56 11.69 5.46
C PHE A 76 -18.43 12.69 4.33
N LEU A 77 -17.21 13.06 3.96
CA LEU A 77 -16.95 14.02 2.88
C LEU A 77 -17.41 13.48 1.52
N ALA A 78 -17.30 12.17 1.29
CA ALA A 78 -17.82 11.53 0.09
C ALA A 78 -19.35 11.57 0.00
N ALA A 79 -20.06 11.50 1.13
CA ALA A 79 -21.51 11.62 1.21
C ALA A 79 -22.01 13.07 1.20
N TYR A 80 -21.24 14.00 1.79
CA TYR A 80 -21.60 15.40 1.93
C TYR A 80 -21.36 16.21 0.65
N LYS A 81 -20.28 15.95 -0.09
CA LYS A 81 -19.92 16.77 -1.26
C LYS A 81 -20.76 16.39 -2.48
N VAL A 82 -21.21 17.41 -3.24
CA VAL A 82 -21.95 17.23 -4.50
C VAL A 82 -21.11 16.52 -5.57
N GLY A 83 -19.80 16.82 -5.62
CA GLY A 83 -18.84 16.19 -6.52
C GLY A 83 -17.58 15.80 -5.77
N PRO A 84 -17.58 14.70 -4.98
CA PRO A 84 -16.42 14.29 -4.22
C PRO A 84 -15.31 13.88 -5.19
N ARG A 85 -14.12 14.44 -5.00
CA ARG A 85 -12.93 14.05 -5.76
C ARG A 85 -12.05 13.19 -4.87
N LEU A 86 -11.76 11.98 -5.35
CA LEU A 86 -10.77 11.12 -4.74
C LEU A 86 -9.38 11.48 -5.23
N ARG A 87 -8.41 11.42 -4.33
CA ARG A 87 -6.99 11.46 -4.68
C ARG A 87 -6.58 10.16 -5.33
N GLU A 88 -5.52 10.23 -6.12
CA GLU A 88 -4.96 9.04 -6.75
C GLU A 88 -4.23 8.17 -5.71
N ARG A 89 -4.24 6.86 -5.90
CA ARG A 89 -3.55 5.92 -4.99
C ARG A 89 -2.08 6.27 -4.80
N ALA A 90 -1.41 6.74 -5.86
CA ALA A 90 0.00 7.12 -5.84
C ALA A 90 0.29 8.38 -5.00
N GLU A 91 -0.70 9.23 -4.76
CA GLU A 91 -0.59 10.45 -3.96
C GLU A 91 -0.74 10.18 -2.45
N MET A 92 -1.17 8.97 -2.09
CA MET A 92 -1.49 8.63 -0.71
C MET A 92 -0.26 8.16 0.08
N ALA A 93 -0.28 8.44 1.38
CA ALA A 93 0.65 7.83 2.33
C ALA A 93 0.43 6.30 2.35
N PRO A 94 1.51 5.47 2.39
CA PRO A 94 1.36 4.01 2.42
C PRO A 94 0.45 3.50 3.54
N SER A 95 0.54 4.12 4.72
CA SER A 95 -0.31 3.83 5.89
C SER A 95 -1.80 4.18 5.72
N ARG A 96 -2.18 4.82 4.60
CA ARG A 96 -3.55 5.26 4.29
C ARG A 96 -4.12 4.57 3.05
N LEU A 97 -3.38 3.66 2.43
CA LEU A 97 -3.81 2.94 1.23
C LEU A 97 -5.03 2.05 1.47
N VAL A 98 -5.18 1.50 2.68
CA VAL A 98 -6.37 0.72 3.05
C VAL A 98 -7.60 1.62 3.09
N ASN A 99 -7.52 2.77 3.78
CA ASN A 99 -8.61 3.74 3.82
C ASN A 99 -8.98 4.23 2.43
N HIS A 100 -7.98 4.56 1.59
CA HIS A 100 -8.20 4.94 0.19
C HIS A 100 -8.95 3.87 -0.60
N GLN A 101 -8.58 2.60 -0.46
CA GLN A 101 -9.25 1.49 -1.13
C GLN A 101 -10.71 1.33 -0.66
N VAL A 102 -10.96 1.43 0.65
CA VAL A 102 -12.32 1.36 1.22
C VAL A 102 -13.19 2.49 0.67
N VAL A 103 -12.70 3.73 0.71
CA VAL A 103 -13.45 4.90 0.23
C VAL A 103 -13.69 4.81 -1.28
N SER A 104 -12.70 4.35 -2.06
CA SER A 104 -12.86 4.17 -3.50
C SER A 104 -13.94 3.15 -3.82
N ALA A 105 -13.89 1.97 -3.19
CA ALA A 105 -14.90 0.93 -3.36
C ALA A 105 -16.30 1.39 -2.93
N LEU A 106 -16.39 2.22 -1.89
CA LEU A 106 -17.65 2.80 -1.43
C LEU A 106 -18.19 3.81 -2.45
N VAL A 107 -17.38 4.75 -2.95
CA VAL A 107 -17.82 5.78 -3.92
C VAL A 107 -18.23 5.17 -5.27
N GLU A 108 -17.60 4.05 -5.65
CA GLU A 108 -17.93 3.30 -6.86
C GLU A 108 -19.20 2.43 -6.71
N SER A 109 -19.72 2.23 -5.50
CA SER A 109 -20.90 1.40 -5.31
C SER A 109 -22.19 2.12 -5.71
N PRO A 110 -23.13 1.43 -6.39
CA PRO A 110 -24.43 2.01 -6.73
C PRO A 110 -25.18 2.48 -5.48
N GLU A 111 -25.18 1.68 -4.41
CA GLU A 111 -25.92 1.96 -3.18
C GLU A 111 -25.44 3.25 -2.51
N PHE A 112 -24.13 3.49 -2.50
CA PHE A 112 -23.58 4.72 -1.95
C PHE A 112 -23.84 5.91 -2.86
N ALA A 113 -23.83 5.71 -4.19
CA ALA A 113 -24.19 6.75 -5.13
C ALA A 113 -25.66 7.18 -4.97
N GLU A 114 -26.57 6.26 -4.66
CA GLU A 114 -27.98 6.59 -4.37
C GLU A 114 -28.10 7.38 -3.08
N LEU A 115 -27.44 6.91 -2.01
CA LEU A 115 -27.43 7.58 -0.72
C LEU A 115 -26.90 9.01 -0.84
N ARG A 116 -25.80 9.20 -1.57
CA ARG A 116 -25.21 10.54 -1.79
C ARG A 116 -26.17 11.52 -2.46
N ARG A 117 -27.04 11.06 -3.38
CA ARG A 117 -28.03 11.95 -4.02
C ARG A 117 -28.95 12.60 -3.00
N GLU A 118 -29.23 11.90 -1.90
CA GLU A 118 -30.10 12.38 -0.82
C GLU A 118 -29.33 13.16 0.26
N THR A 119 -28.01 12.98 0.38
CA THR A 119 -27.22 13.59 1.46
C THR A 119 -26.34 14.76 1.06
N ALA A 120 -26.12 14.98 -0.24
CA ALA A 120 -25.21 16.01 -0.70
C ALA A 120 -25.64 17.42 -0.23
N GLY A 121 -24.72 18.12 0.43
CA GLY A 121 -24.94 19.47 0.98
C GLY A 121 -25.62 19.50 2.35
N ASP A 122 -26.08 18.37 2.89
CA ASP A 122 -26.68 18.27 4.22
C ASP A 122 -25.73 17.52 5.18
N PRO A 123 -25.12 18.22 6.16
CA PRO A 123 -24.20 17.59 7.12
C PRO A 123 -24.87 16.51 7.97
N TYR A 124 -26.13 16.69 8.36
CA TYR A 124 -26.84 15.72 9.20
C TYR A 124 -27.18 14.47 8.39
N ALA A 125 -27.70 14.65 7.17
CA ALA A 125 -27.98 13.53 6.28
C ALA A 125 -26.69 12.76 5.93
N ALA A 126 -25.58 13.46 5.66
CA ALA A 126 -24.29 12.82 5.42
C ALA A 126 -23.76 12.03 6.63
N ALA A 127 -23.99 12.52 7.85
CA ALA A 127 -23.68 11.76 9.07
C ALA A 127 -24.54 10.50 9.18
N MET A 128 -25.83 10.58 8.89
CA MET A 128 -26.72 9.41 8.86
C MET A 128 -26.29 8.40 7.80
N ALA A 129 -25.80 8.86 6.65
CA ALA A 129 -25.23 7.98 5.63
C ALA A 129 -23.99 7.23 6.12
N VAL A 130 -23.08 7.89 6.84
CA VAL A 130 -21.91 7.23 7.43
C VAL A 130 -22.34 6.14 8.41
N LEU A 131 -23.33 6.42 9.26
CA LEU A 131 -23.87 5.44 10.20
C LEU A 131 -24.52 4.25 9.48
N ALA A 132 -25.32 4.52 8.45
CA ALA A 132 -25.95 3.47 7.63
C ALA A 132 -24.91 2.59 6.92
N GLN A 133 -23.77 3.15 6.53
CA GLN A 133 -22.67 2.43 5.87
C GLN A 133 -21.67 1.79 6.84
N ALA A 134 -21.84 1.95 8.16
CA ALA A 134 -20.88 1.47 9.15
C ALA A 134 -20.59 -0.04 9.03
N ALA A 135 -21.63 -0.86 8.81
CA ALA A 135 -21.47 -2.31 8.62
C ALA A 135 -20.71 -2.66 7.33
N ALA A 136 -20.98 -1.94 6.23
CA ALA A 136 -20.28 -2.15 4.96
C ALA A 136 -18.78 -1.79 5.11
N VAL A 137 -18.48 -0.66 5.75
CA VAL A 137 -17.11 -0.21 6.03
C VAL A 137 -16.37 -1.23 6.91
N ARG A 138 -16.98 -1.74 7.99
CA ARG A 138 -16.41 -2.81 8.83
C ARG A 138 -16.03 -4.03 8.00
N GLY A 139 -16.97 -4.54 7.20
CA GLY A 139 -16.73 -5.70 6.36
C GLY A 139 -15.59 -5.48 5.35
N MET A 140 -15.46 -4.28 4.77
CA MET A 140 -14.35 -3.96 3.87
C MET A 140 -13.00 -3.94 4.60
N LEU A 141 -12.94 -3.39 5.81
CA LEU A 141 -11.72 -3.36 6.63
C LEU A 141 -11.30 -4.77 7.07
N GLU A 142 -12.24 -5.60 7.51
CA GLU A 142 -11.99 -6.99 7.89
C GLU A 142 -11.49 -7.83 6.71
N ARG A 143 -12.10 -7.69 5.53
CA ARG A 143 -11.61 -8.35 4.31
C ARG A 143 -10.22 -7.90 3.91
N SER A 144 -9.91 -6.61 4.07
CA SER A 144 -8.59 -6.06 3.76
C SER A 144 -7.52 -6.63 4.68
N ARG A 145 -7.80 -6.70 6.00
CA ARG A 145 -6.92 -7.34 6.99
C ARG A 145 -6.70 -8.82 6.67
N ALA A 146 -7.77 -9.57 6.43
CA ALA A 146 -7.66 -10.99 6.10
C ALA A 146 -6.87 -11.24 4.80
N ALA A 147 -6.98 -10.34 3.82
CA ALA A 147 -6.19 -10.40 2.59
C ALA A 147 -4.70 -10.10 2.86
N GLN A 148 -4.39 -9.11 3.70
CA GLN A 148 -3.03 -8.79 4.11
C GLN A 148 -2.38 -9.96 4.86
N GLU A 149 -3.07 -10.53 5.85
CA GLU A 149 -2.57 -11.69 6.62
C GLU A 149 -2.32 -12.92 5.71
N ARG A 150 -3.15 -13.12 4.68
CA ARG A 150 -2.93 -14.16 3.67
C ARG A 150 -1.71 -13.88 2.80
N ALA A 151 -1.52 -12.63 2.37
CA ALA A 151 -0.36 -12.23 1.57
C ALA A 151 0.95 -12.34 2.36
N GLU A 152 0.94 -11.96 3.64
CA GLU A 152 2.10 -12.09 4.53
C GLU A 152 2.48 -13.56 4.74
N ARG A 153 1.50 -14.43 4.99
CA ARG A 153 1.74 -15.89 5.08
C ARG A 153 2.33 -16.46 3.80
N ALA A 154 1.76 -16.11 2.64
CA ALA A 154 2.27 -16.56 1.35
C ALA A 154 3.70 -16.05 1.08
N SER A 155 4.03 -14.82 1.52
CA SER A 155 5.38 -14.28 1.40
C SER A 155 6.38 -15.03 2.25
N ARG A 156 6.01 -15.39 3.50
CA ARG A 156 6.88 -16.18 4.39
C ARG A 156 7.11 -17.58 3.84
N ALA A 157 6.04 -18.26 3.42
CA ALA A 157 6.15 -19.59 2.82
C ALA A 157 7.07 -19.62 1.58
N ARG A 158 7.06 -18.55 0.77
CA ARG A 158 7.99 -18.41 -0.36
C ARG A 158 9.44 -18.23 0.09
N GLN A 159 9.68 -17.38 1.09
CA GLN A 159 11.03 -17.20 1.65
C GLN A 159 11.56 -18.50 2.25
N ASP A 160 10.73 -19.20 3.02
CA ASP A 160 11.10 -20.49 3.63
C ASP A 160 11.43 -21.54 2.54
N ALA A 161 10.68 -21.55 1.43
CA ALA A 161 10.95 -22.44 0.31
C ALA A 161 12.25 -22.09 -0.44
N ASP A 162 12.51 -20.79 -0.65
CA ASP A 162 13.74 -20.31 -1.30
C ASP A 162 14.98 -20.64 -0.43
N ASP A 163 14.88 -20.46 0.89
CA ASP A 163 15.95 -20.80 1.86
C ASP A 163 16.20 -22.32 1.93
N ALA A 164 15.13 -23.13 1.89
CA ALA A 164 15.24 -24.59 1.85
C ALA A 164 15.89 -25.08 0.56
N ALA A 165 15.54 -24.48 -0.60
CA ALA A 165 16.15 -24.80 -1.88
C ALA A 165 17.65 -24.46 -1.89
N ALA A 166 18.04 -23.29 -1.37
CA ALA A 166 19.45 -22.91 -1.25
C ALA A 166 20.24 -23.87 -0.35
N THR A 167 19.64 -24.31 0.76
CA THR A 167 20.26 -25.29 1.67
C THR A 167 20.45 -26.65 0.99
N ALA A 168 19.48 -27.10 0.19
CA ALA A 168 19.56 -28.35 -0.57
C ALA A 168 20.65 -28.28 -1.65
N ASP A 169 20.75 -27.16 -2.38
CA ASP A 169 21.79 -26.94 -3.39
C ASP A 169 23.19 -26.96 -2.76
N GLU A 170 23.38 -26.29 -1.62
CA GLU A 170 24.65 -26.34 -0.87
C GLU A 170 25.00 -27.75 -0.38
N ALA A 171 24.02 -28.52 0.09
CA ALA A 171 24.22 -29.89 0.53
C ALA A 171 24.61 -30.82 -0.63
N LEU A 172 23.96 -30.66 -1.79
CA LEU A 172 24.27 -31.39 -3.01
C LEU A 172 25.68 -31.07 -3.51
N GLN A 173 26.08 -29.80 -3.47
CA GLN A 173 27.40 -29.39 -3.91
C GLN A 173 28.50 -29.93 -2.98
N ARG A 174 28.29 -29.90 -1.66
CA ARG A 174 29.22 -30.49 -0.70
C ARG A 174 29.35 -32.01 -0.89
N ALA A 175 28.24 -32.71 -1.14
CA ALA A 175 28.26 -34.14 -1.43
C ALA A 175 29.03 -34.44 -2.74
N ALA A 176 28.89 -33.61 -3.77
CA ALA A 176 29.65 -33.74 -5.01
C ALA A 176 31.16 -33.52 -4.80
N ASP A 177 31.53 -32.51 -4.02
CA ASP A 177 32.94 -32.20 -3.70
C ASP A 177 33.59 -33.25 -2.79
N GLU A 178 32.83 -33.96 -1.95
CA GLU A 178 33.32 -35.07 -1.12
C GLU A 178 33.46 -36.41 -1.89
N THR A 179 32.96 -36.49 -3.13
CA THR A 179 33.03 -37.71 -3.95
C THR A 179 34.37 -37.82 -4.70
N ASP A 180 35.47 -37.91 -3.95
CA ASP A 180 36.78 -38.24 -4.50
C ASP A 180 36.97 -39.77 -4.59
N GLY A 181 36.79 -40.32 -5.79
CA GLY A 181 37.57 -41.46 -6.28
C GLY A 181 36.97 -42.88 -6.26
N ASP A 182 35.96 -43.21 -5.45
CA ASP A 182 35.49 -44.62 -5.31
C ASP A 182 33.98 -44.84 -5.57
N GLY A 183 33.28 -43.85 -6.13
CA GLY A 183 31.90 -43.99 -6.64
C GLY A 183 30.83 -44.37 -5.61
N THR A 184 31.15 -44.41 -4.32
CA THR A 184 30.21 -44.76 -3.24
C THR A 184 29.81 -43.50 -2.49
N VAL A 185 28.53 -43.12 -2.60
CA VAL A 185 27.95 -41.96 -1.88
C VAL A 185 27.92 -42.26 -0.36
N PRO A 186 28.50 -41.43 0.51
CA PRO A 186 28.46 -41.63 1.95
C PRO A 186 27.02 -41.54 2.50
N GLY A 187 26.64 -42.47 3.40
CA GLY A 187 25.35 -42.50 4.10
C GLY A 187 24.83 -41.16 4.66
N PRO A 188 25.68 -40.30 5.28
CA PRO A 188 25.24 -39.01 5.82
C PRO A 188 24.70 -38.01 4.78
N ALA A 189 25.19 -38.07 3.53
CA ALA A 189 24.69 -37.23 2.44
C ALA A 189 23.27 -37.63 2.02
N THR A 190 22.97 -38.93 2.06
CA THR A 190 21.64 -39.48 1.77
C THR A 190 20.58 -39.05 2.79
N ASP A 191 20.96 -39.01 4.07
CA ASP A 191 20.05 -38.59 5.14
C ASP A 191 19.80 -37.08 5.11
N SER A 192 20.80 -36.30 4.72
CA SER A 192 20.67 -34.85 4.55
C SER A 192 19.76 -34.50 3.37
N VAL A 193 19.86 -35.21 2.23
CA VAL A 193 18.95 -35.04 1.09
C VAL A 193 17.52 -35.47 1.43
N ARG A 194 17.34 -36.58 2.17
CA ARG A 194 16.01 -37.01 2.63
C ARG A 194 15.36 -35.98 3.56
N GLN A 195 16.13 -35.41 4.48
CA GLN A 195 15.65 -34.39 5.40
C GLN A 195 15.28 -33.07 4.68
N ALA A 196 16.00 -32.72 3.61
CA ALA A 196 15.65 -31.56 2.77
C ALA A 196 14.36 -31.78 1.96
N ILE A 197 14.13 -33.00 1.45
CA ILE A 197 12.89 -33.37 0.75
C ILE A 197 11.69 -33.33 1.72
N ASP A 198 11.83 -33.92 2.91
CA ASP A 198 10.76 -33.93 3.91
C ASP A 198 10.40 -32.50 4.38
N ALA A 199 11.40 -31.62 4.50
CA ALA A 199 11.18 -30.20 4.83
C ALA A 199 10.47 -29.43 3.72
N ALA A 200 10.81 -29.71 2.45
CA ALA A 200 10.17 -29.09 1.28
C ALA A 200 8.70 -29.54 1.12
N GLU A 201 8.39 -30.80 1.37
CA GLU A 201 7.01 -31.32 1.33
C GLU A 201 6.16 -30.75 2.47
N ALA A 202 6.72 -30.61 3.68
CA ALA A 202 6.02 -29.98 4.81
C ALA A 202 5.70 -28.51 4.56
N ALA A 203 6.57 -27.78 3.86
CA ALA A 203 6.36 -26.38 3.51
C ALA A 203 5.27 -26.19 2.42
N GLN A 204 5.05 -27.16 1.55
CA GLN A 204 3.98 -27.12 0.52
C GLN A 204 2.59 -27.46 1.06
N ALA A 205 2.51 -28.16 2.19
CA ALA A 205 1.25 -28.59 2.80
C ALA A 205 0.65 -27.57 3.80
N ALA A 206 1.38 -26.50 4.12
CA ALA A 206 1.01 -25.46 5.09
C ALA A 206 0.50 -24.17 4.44
#